data_AF-A0A9E5SII4-F1
#
_entry.id   AF-A0A9E5SII4-F1
#
_cell.length_a   1.000
_cell.length_b   1.000
_cell.length_c   1.000
_cell.angle_alpha   90.00
_cell.angle_beta   90.00
_cell.angle_gamma   90.00
#
_symmetry.space_group_name_H-M   'P 1'
#
loop_
_entity.id
_entity.type
_entity.pdbx_description
1 polymer ?
#
loop_
_entity_poly.entity_id
_entity_poly.type
_entity_poly.pdbx_seq_one_letter_code
_entity_poly.pdbx_strand_id
1 'polypeptide(L)'
;MEVLFVLAFISIFIALQSWIYRVYALKNLSARIGFSKNIAQCGETVLIEEMIRNEKALPLPMLVLKFEAPRPLIFEDMTNTSLSDYHYREDLLSLGAWKAHTRQIPVKCKKRGYYSFKRFSLTTSDLMLLVKIVYALECDATLTVFPKQIKSIDFEIMLMSFIDERTVKKYLIEDPFAFNGTREYLPTDRMSAVNWGATSRCDELMVNTYCSSVHSEISILVNVEPYTNDRREDCIEKAISIAYSTALVLTQRHFEVAVYCNSRDVLTESDIRINRGSGPKHAEKIGYHLARIDLSRGCGDFDNLLEDVTRSRRDLSAIIISANTVNSLQRQLIRRHQNGFDFIWIVPLNIYDPEPVILDALKPLTKFWRHRFDG
;
A
#
# COMPACT_ATOMS: atom_id res chain seq x y z
N MET A 1 -6.75 56.85 47.90
CA MET A 1 -7.23 55.63 48.60
C MET A 1 -8.08 54.77 47.68
N GLU A 2 -9.12 55.31 47.04
CA GLU A 2 -10.01 54.56 46.14
C GLU A 2 -9.28 53.84 44.99
N VAL A 3 -8.33 54.51 44.35
CA VAL A 3 -7.51 53.92 43.27
C VAL A 3 -6.72 52.69 43.73
N LEU A 4 -6.19 52.70 44.97
CA LEU A 4 -5.42 51.58 45.52
C LEU A 4 -6.34 50.38 45.80
N PHE A 5 -7.57 50.60 46.26
CA PHE A 5 -8.54 49.53 46.46
C PHE A 5 -8.96 48.88 45.14
N VAL A 6 -9.18 49.69 44.10
CA VAL A 6 -9.51 49.18 42.75
C VAL A 6 -8.36 48.33 42.21
N LEU A 7 -7.11 48.81 42.32
CA LEU A 7 -5.94 48.04 41.86
C LEU A 7 -5.73 46.74 42.63
N ALA A 8 -5.95 46.75 43.96
CA ALA A 8 -5.88 45.54 44.77
C ALA A 8 -6.98 44.52 44.40
N PHE A 9 -8.19 45.00 44.11
CA PHE A 9 -9.28 44.11 43.68
C PHE A 9 -8.98 43.47 42.32
N ILE A 10 -8.48 44.26 41.35
CA ILE A 10 -8.08 43.76 40.02
C ILE A 10 -6.98 42.71 40.15
N SER A 11 -5.95 42.96 40.97
CA SER A 11 -4.85 42.01 41.14
C SER A 11 -5.30 40.70 41.79
N ILE A 12 -6.18 40.76 42.80
CA ILE A 12 -6.78 39.58 43.42
C ILE A 12 -7.62 38.80 42.41
N PHE A 13 -8.43 39.50 41.60
CA PHE A 13 -9.24 38.88 40.55
C PHE A 13 -8.35 38.15 39.53
N ILE A 14 -7.30 38.81 39.03
CA ILE A 14 -6.35 38.23 38.07
C ILE A 14 -5.67 36.98 38.67
N ALA A 15 -5.23 37.05 39.93
CA ALA A 15 -4.60 35.94 40.62
C ALA A 15 -5.58 34.76 40.81
N LEU A 16 -6.82 35.04 41.22
CA LEU A 16 -7.85 34.03 41.44
C LEU A 16 -8.24 33.34 40.13
N GLN A 17 -8.49 34.08 39.05
CA GLN A 17 -8.79 33.50 37.74
C GLN A 17 -7.62 32.63 37.25
N SER A 18 -6.39 33.14 37.32
CA SER A 18 -5.19 32.40 36.88
C SER A 18 -5.03 31.08 37.65
N TRP A 19 -5.33 31.08 38.95
CA TRP A 19 -5.30 29.89 39.79
C TRP A 19 -6.40 28.89 39.41
N ILE A 20 -7.64 29.35 39.20
CA ILE A 20 -8.77 28.51 38.76
C ILE A 20 -8.43 27.82 37.43
N TYR A 21 -7.93 28.58 36.44
CA TYR A 21 -7.55 28.01 35.14
C TYR A 21 -6.42 26.99 35.29
N ARG A 22 -5.39 27.27 36.09
CA ARG A 22 -4.28 26.34 36.32
C ARG A 22 -4.74 24.99 36.87
N VAL A 23 -5.74 24.99 37.77
CA VAL A 23 -6.21 23.77 38.44
C VAL A 23 -7.30 23.03 37.66
N TYR A 24 -8.18 23.76 36.97
CA TYR A 24 -9.41 23.19 36.38
C TYR A 24 -9.45 23.20 34.85
N ALA A 25 -8.58 23.92 34.14
CA ALA A 25 -8.67 24.04 32.68
C ALA A 25 -8.54 22.69 31.94
N LEU A 26 -7.74 21.77 32.46
CA LEU A 26 -7.54 20.44 31.85
C LEU A 26 -8.45 19.36 32.43
N LYS A 27 -9.09 19.59 33.57
CA LYS A 27 -10.02 18.61 34.16
C LYS A 27 -11.22 18.44 33.23
N ASN A 28 -11.67 17.20 33.08
CA ASN A 28 -12.85 16.83 32.28
C ASN A 28 -12.81 17.42 30.85
N LEU A 29 -11.62 17.45 30.24
CA LEU A 29 -11.43 17.80 28.83
C LEU A 29 -11.03 16.53 28.09
N SER A 30 -11.89 16.04 27.21
CA SER A 30 -11.56 14.90 26.35
C SER A 30 -11.27 15.40 24.95
N ALA A 31 -10.17 14.96 24.35
CA ALA A 31 -9.87 15.20 22.95
C ALA A 31 -9.44 13.91 22.28
N ARG A 32 -9.77 13.77 21.00
CA ARG A 32 -9.43 12.63 20.15
C ARG A 32 -9.13 13.12 18.74
N ILE A 33 -8.15 12.48 18.12
CA ILE A 33 -7.85 12.62 16.70
C ILE A 33 -8.00 11.23 16.08
N GLY A 34 -8.66 11.15 14.94
CA GLY A 34 -8.86 9.91 14.20
C GLY A 34 -8.87 10.14 12.70
N PHE A 35 -9.02 9.06 11.95
CA PHE A 35 -9.27 9.10 10.52
C PHE A 35 -10.69 8.59 10.25
N SER A 36 -11.37 9.17 9.26
CA SER A 36 -12.70 8.68 8.84
C SER A 36 -12.66 7.24 8.31
N LYS A 37 -11.49 6.81 7.81
CA LYS A 37 -11.20 5.44 7.38
C LYS A 37 -9.74 5.11 7.65
N ASN A 38 -9.48 3.85 8.02
CA ASN A 38 -8.12 3.38 8.33
C ASN A 38 -7.36 2.88 7.09
N ILE A 39 -8.02 2.82 5.93
CA ILE A 39 -7.47 2.38 4.66
C ILE A 39 -7.79 3.43 3.60
N ALA A 40 -6.80 3.78 2.80
CA ALA A 40 -6.97 4.66 1.64
C ALA A 40 -6.10 4.19 0.47
N GLN A 41 -6.45 4.61 -0.75
CA GLN A 41 -5.59 4.44 -1.92
C GLN A 41 -4.66 5.64 -2.08
N CYS A 42 -3.47 5.42 -2.63
CA CYS A 42 -2.59 6.52 -3.02
C CYS A 42 -3.29 7.45 -4.03
N GLY A 43 -3.33 8.74 -3.72
CA GLY A 43 -4.05 9.78 -4.45
C GLY A 43 -5.45 10.11 -3.88
N GLU A 44 -5.98 9.27 -2.98
CA GLU A 44 -7.29 9.46 -2.36
C GLU A 44 -7.25 10.48 -1.22
N THR A 45 -8.38 11.14 -0.98
CA THR A 45 -8.57 12.06 0.13
C THR A 45 -9.24 11.34 1.31
N VAL A 46 -8.70 11.54 2.51
CA VAL A 46 -9.18 11.01 3.80
C VAL A 46 -9.50 12.21 4.69
N LEU A 47 -10.46 12.05 5.60
CA LEU A 47 -10.76 13.09 6.60
C LEU A 47 -10.04 12.75 7.90
N ILE A 48 -9.28 13.70 8.44
CA ILE A 48 -8.84 13.66 9.83
C ILE A 48 -9.97 14.25 10.68
N GLU A 49 -10.42 13.47 11.66
CA GLU A 49 -11.50 13.86 12.57
C GLU A 49 -10.93 14.29 13.91
N GLU A 50 -11.06 15.58 14.20
CA GLU A 50 -10.71 16.16 15.49
C GLU A 50 -11.98 16.30 16.31
N MET A 51 -11.98 15.73 17.52
CA MET A 51 -13.09 15.83 18.44
C MET A 51 -12.59 16.31 19.79
N ILE A 52 -13.10 17.46 20.24
CA ILE A 52 -12.77 18.03 21.54
C ILE A 52 -14.07 18.28 22.29
N ARG A 53 -14.17 17.80 23.53
CA ARG A 53 -15.34 17.98 24.38
C ARG A 53 -14.94 18.52 25.74
N ASN A 54 -15.54 19.64 26.11
CA ASN A 54 -15.37 20.28 27.41
C ASN A 54 -16.50 19.84 28.33
N GLU A 55 -16.24 18.94 29.26
CA GLU A 55 -17.25 18.41 30.20
C GLU A 55 -17.21 19.15 31.55
N LYS A 56 -17.02 20.48 31.48
CA LYS A 56 -17.00 21.35 32.66
C LYS A 56 -17.63 22.72 32.37
N ALA A 57 -17.93 23.41 33.48
CA ALA A 57 -18.47 24.77 33.50
C ALA A 57 -17.47 25.84 33.03
N LEU A 58 -16.17 25.57 33.15
CA LEU A 58 -15.13 26.55 32.83
C LEU A 58 -14.97 26.64 31.30
N PRO A 59 -15.24 27.80 30.68
CA PRO A 59 -14.98 28.00 29.26
C PRO A 59 -13.47 28.15 29.01
N LEU A 60 -13.02 27.65 27.88
CA LEU A 60 -11.64 27.77 27.40
C LEU A 60 -11.63 28.81 26.28
N PRO A 61 -11.29 30.08 26.58
CA PRO A 61 -11.33 31.16 25.58
C PRO A 61 -10.33 30.90 24.45
N MET A 62 -9.19 30.32 24.80
CA MET A 62 -8.14 29.90 23.88
C MET A 62 -7.81 28.42 24.12
N LEU A 63 -8.00 27.60 23.09
CA LEU A 63 -7.54 26.22 23.04
C LEU A 63 -6.86 26.00 21.70
N VAL A 64 -5.61 25.55 21.73
CA VAL A 64 -4.82 25.21 20.55
C VAL A 64 -4.59 23.72 20.57
N LEU A 65 -5.10 23.03 19.57
CA LEU A 65 -4.77 21.65 19.30
C LEU A 65 -3.55 21.63 18.36
N LYS A 66 -2.50 20.89 18.72
CA LYS A 66 -1.31 20.73 17.89
C LYS A 66 -1.02 19.25 17.67
N PHE A 67 -0.83 18.86 16.42
CA PHE A 67 -0.40 17.51 16.06
C PHE A 67 0.59 17.53 14.91
N GLU A 68 1.34 16.43 14.82
CA GLU A 68 2.36 16.21 13.81
C GLU A 68 1.80 15.23 12.76
N ALA A 69 1.84 15.63 11.49
CA ALA A 69 1.43 14.79 10.37
C ALA A 69 2.62 14.49 9.45
N PRO A 70 2.78 13.25 8.96
CA PRO A 70 3.80 12.91 7.98
C PRO A 70 3.66 13.72 6.69
N ARG A 71 4.79 14.17 6.10
CA ARG A 71 4.85 14.92 4.83
C ARG A 71 4.02 14.35 3.66
N PRO A 72 3.90 13.02 3.48
CA PRO A 72 3.09 12.47 2.38
C PRO A 72 1.59 12.77 2.48
N LEU A 73 1.11 13.19 3.65
CA LEU A 73 -0.27 13.60 3.88
C LEU A 73 -0.40 15.10 3.62
N ILE A 74 -0.96 15.45 2.47
CA ILE A 74 -1.07 16.84 2.02
C ILE A 74 -2.41 17.42 2.48
N PHE A 75 -2.34 18.48 3.26
CA PHE A 75 -3.51 19.29 3.64
C PHE A 75 -3.87 20.24 2.49
N GLU A 76 -5.16 20.37 2.17
CA GLU A 76 -5.63 21.34 1.16
C GLU A 76 -5.43 22.78 1.65
N ASP A 77 -5.75 23.03 2.93
CA ASP A 77 -5.50 24.30 3.60
C ASP A 77 -4.15 24.29 4.32
N MET A 78 -3.15 24.97 3.74
CA MET A 78 -1.80 25.14 4.32
C MET A 78 -1.66 26.35 5.25
N THR A 79 -2.76 27.03 5.58
CA THR A 79 -2.76 28.30 6.33
C THR A 79 -2.14 28.20 7.73
N ASN A 80 -2.13 27.01 8.34
CA ASN A 80 -1.61 26.74 9.68
C ASN A 80 -0.50 25.67 9.72
N THR A 81 0.19 25.46 8.60
CA THR A 81 1.21 24.40 8.48
C THR A 81 2.62 25.00 8.39
N SER A 82 3.50 24.67 9.34
CA SER A 82 4.92 24.99 9.20
C SER A 82 5.65 23.88 8.43
N LEU A 83 6.48 24.27 7.45
CA LEU A 83 7.21 23.35 6.58
C LEU A 83 8.54 22.96 7.22
N SER A 84 8.59 21.75 7.79
CA SER A 84 9.82 21.08 8.23
C SER A 84 9.73 19.58 7.87
N ASP A 85 10.44 18.65 8.53
CA ASP A 85 10.39 17.20 8.22
C ASP A 85 9.01 16.55 8.44
N TYR A 86 8.13 17.23 9.16
CA TYR A 86 6.72 16.93 9.34
C TYR A 86 5.88 18.17 9.05
N HIS A 87 4.59 17.95 8.73
CA HIS A 87 3.60 19.00 8.75
C HIS A 87 3.12 19.18 10.19
N TYR A 88 3.50 20.30 10.82
CA TYR A 88 2.97 20.68 12.12
C TYR A 88 1.73 21.52 11.88
N ARG A 89 0.60 21.06 12.40
CA ARG A 89 -0.67 21.78 12.31
C ARG A 89 -1.07 22.30 13.68
N GLU A 90 -1.44 23.57 13.73
CA GLU A 90 -1.95 24.22 14.93
C GLU A 90 -3.36 24.75 14.68
N ASP A 91 -4.34 24.17 15.36
CA ASP A 91 -5.73 24.56 15.23
C ASP A 91 -6.19 25.28 16.50
N LEU A 92 -6.44 26.59 16.33
CA LEU A 92 -6.91 27.50 17.36
C LEU A 92 -8.44 27.51 17.39
N LEU A 93 -9.02 27.27 18.55
CA LEU A 93 -10.46 27.36 18.77
C LEU A 93 -10.80 27.91 20.16
N SER A 94 -12.04 28.37 20.30
CA SER A 94 -12.62 28.74 21.59
C SER A 94 -13.70 27.71 21.95
N LEU A 95 -13.64 27.17 23.17
CA LEU A 95 -14.53 26.10 23.60
C LEU A 95 -15.32 26.52 24.85
N GLY A 96 -16.62 26.74 24.68
CA GLY A 96 -17.52 27.09 25.76
C GLY A 96 -17.73 25.97 26.78
N ALA A 97 -18.41 26.30 27.87
CA ALA A 97 -18.80 25.36 28.92
C ALA A 97 -19.74 24.27 28.37
N TRP A 98 -19.50 23.00 28.71
CA TRP A 98 -20.28 21.83 28.26
C TRP A 98 -20.45 21.69 26.74
N LYS A 99 -19.59 22.33 25.93
CA LYS A 99 -19.64 22.26 24.48
C LYS A 99 -18.66 21.22 23.92
N ALA A 100 -19.01 20.69 22.77
CA ALA A 100 -18.13 19.89 21.93
C ALA A 100 -17.83 20.64 20.64
N HIS A 101 -16.64 20.40 20.09
CA HIS A 101 -16.21 20.86 18.79
C HIS A 101 -15.71 19.65 18.00
N THR A 102 -16.23 19.49 16.79
CA THR A 102 -15.80 18.46 15.85
C THR A 102 -15.41 19.12 14.55
N ARG A 103 -14.22 18.78 14.04
CA ARG A 103 -13.72 19.27 12.77
C ARG A 103 -13.28 18.10 11.90
N GLN A 104 -13.62 18.16 10.62
CA GLN A 104 -13.15 17.24 9.61
C GLN A 104 -12.18 17.99 8.69
N ILE A 105 -10.96 17.48 8.57
CA ILE A 105 -9.89 18.10 7.79
C ILE A 105 -9.59 17.18 6.60
N PRO A 106 -9.81 17.62 5.35
CA PRO A 106 -9.46 16.83 4.18
C PRO A 106 -7.94 16.78 3.99
N VAL A 107 -7.45 15.57 3.78
CA VAL A 107 -6.03 15.27 3.59
C VAL A 107 -5.86 14.31 2.42
N LYS A 108 -5.05 14.72 1.43
CA LYS A 108 -4.74 13.93 0.26
C LYS A 108 -3.52 13.05 0.52
N CYS A 109 -3.66 11.74 0.29
CA CYS A 109 -2.60 10.76 0.49
C CYS A 109 -1.67 10.73 -0.74
N LYS A 110 -0.53 11.44 -0.72
CA LYS A 110 0.36 11.53 -1.90
C LYS A 110 1.21 10.27 -2.13
N LYS A 111 1.71 9.64 -1.05
CA LYS A 111 2.52 8.42 -1.15
C LYS A 111 1.86 7.27 -0.37
N ARG A 112 2.20 6.04 -0.77
CA ARG A 112 1.84 4.83 -0.01
C ARG A 112 2.62 4.80 1.31
N GLY A 113 2.08 4.11 2.30
CA GLY A 113 2.74 4.00 3.59
C GLY A 113 1.82 3.56 4.71
N TYR A 114 2.42 3.29 5.86
CA TYR A 114 1.73 3.16 7.13
C TYR A 114 1.99 4.40 7.97
N TYR A 115 0.95 5.19 8.21
CA TYR A 115 1.01 6.43 8.98
C TYR A 115 0.33 6.22 10.34
N SER A 116 1.02 6.60 11.41
CA SER A 116 0.50 6.50 12.78
C SER A 116 0.70 7.83 13.50
N PHE A 117 -0.38 8.34 14.08
CA PHE A 117 -0.36 9.53 14.92
C PHE A 117 -0.27 9.06 16.35
N LYS A 118 0.90 9.23 16.97
CA LYS A 118 1.19 8.72 18.32
C LYS A 118 0.78 9.66 19.45
N ARG A 119 0.83 10.96 19.17
CA ARG A 119 0.61 12.00 20.18
C ARG A 119 0.09 13.28 19.55
N PHE A 120 -0.67 14.01 20.34
CA PHE A 120 -1.03 15.40 20.05
C PHE A 120 -1.00 16.18 21.36
N SER A 121 -0.98 17.51 21.26
CA SER A 121 -0.96 18.38 22.43
C SER A 121 -2.10 19.39 22.39
N LEU A 122 -2.64 19.67 23.57
CA LEU A 122 -3.58 20.74 23.80
C LEU A 122 -2.87 21.82 24.59
N THR A 123 -2.93 23.05 24.09
CA THR A 123 -2.46 24.23 24.81
C THR A 123 -3.65 25.12 25.10
N THR A 124 -3.86 25.48 26.36
CA THR A 124 -4.88 26.44 26.75
C THR A 124 -4.26 27.54 27.61
N SER A 125 -5.01 28.61 27.82
CA SER A 125 -4.56 29.75 28.61
C SER A 125 -5.72 30.28 29.45
N ASP A 126 -5.39 31.09 30.44
CA ASP A 126 -6.38 31.81 31.24
C ASP A 126 -6.99 32.99 30.44
N LEU A 127 -8.03 33.61 30.99
CA LEU A 127 -8.74 34.72 30.33
C LEU A 127 -7.84 35.90 29.95
N MET A 128 -6.77 36.13 30.71
CA MET A 128 -5.83 37.23 30.48
C MET A 128 -4.60 36.82 29.64
N LEU A 129 -4.56 35.56 29.17
CA LEU A 129 -3.44 34.99 28.42
C LEU A 129 -2.08 35.05 29.15
N LEU A 130 -2.10 35.10 30.49
CA LEU A 130 -0.91 35.23 31.35
C LEU A 130 -0.26 33.87 31.64
N VAL A 131 -1.06 32.81 31.68
CA VAL A 131 -0.60 31.45 32.03
C VAL A 131 -0.86 30.53 30.86
N LYS A 132 0.20 29.90 30.36
CA LYS A 132 0.11 28.85 29.34
C LYS A 132 0.07 27.48 30.01
N ILE A 133 -0.92 26.68 29.67
CA ILE A 133 -1.14 25.33 30.20
C ILE A 133 -1.05 24.37 29.02
N VAL A 134 -0.14 23.41 29.06
CA VAL A 134 0.09 22.44 27.99
C VAL A 134 -0.22 21.03 28.50
N TYR A 135 -0.90 20.25 27.68
CA TYR A 135 -1.30 18.88 27.97
C TYR A 135 -1.02 17.99 26.76
N ALA A 136 -0.16 16.99 26.93
CA ALA A 136 0.12 15.99 25.90
C ALA A 136 -0.81 14.79 26.08
N LEU A 137 -1.41 14.35 24.98
CA LEU A 137 -2.31 13.21 24.91
C LEU A 137 -1.73 12.18 23.95
N GLU A 138 -1.81 10.92 24.35
CA GLU A 138 -1.49 9.78 23.48
C GLU A 138 -2.65 9.52 22.52
N CYS A 139 -2.31 9.06 21.33
CA CYS A 139 -3.24 8.74 20.26
C CYS A 139 -2.71 7.49 19.54
N ASP A 140 -3.62 6.60 19.15
CA ASP A 140 -3.30 5.41 18.35
C ASP A 140 -4.09 5.42 17.04
N ALA A 141 -4.18 6.59 16.39
CA ALA A 141 -4.83 6.69 15.09
C ALA A 141 -3.86 6.23 13.99
N THR A 142 -4.30 5.30 13.15
CA THR A 142 -3.48 4.69 12.11
C THR A 142 -4.17 4.74 10.75
N LEU A 143 -3.42 5.08 9.71
CA LEU A 143 -3.88 5.10 8.33
C LEU A 143 -2.91 4.29 7.47
N THR A 144 -3.42 3.27 6.78
CA THR A 144 -2.66 2.54 5.78
C THR A 144 -3.06 3.02 4.39
N VAL A 145 -2.08 3.53 3.63
CA VAL A 145 -2.27 3.97 2.25
C VAL A 145 -1.70 2.92 1.30
N PHE A 146 -2.57 2.29 0.53
CA PHE A 146 -2.20 1.27 -0.45
C PHE A 146 -1.42 1.84 -1.63
N PRO A 147 -0.56 1.02 -2.30
CA PRO A 147 0.15 1.43 -3.50
C PRO A 147 -0.78 1.97 -4.59
N LYS A 148 -0.26 2.88 -5.42
CA LYS A 148 -1.03 3.50 -6.51
C LYS A 148 -1.41 2.42 -7.52
N GLN A 149 -2.71 2.23 -7.74
CA GLN A 149 -3.19 1.29 -8.76
C GLN A 149 -2.94 1.87 -10.17
N ILE A 150 -2.39 1.05 -11.06
CA ILE A 150 -2.24 1.36 -12.47
C ILE A 150 -3.53 0.94 -13.16
N LYS A 151 -4.38 1.91 -13.50
CA LYS A 151 -5.62 1.71 -14.26
C LYS A 151 -5.33 1.93 -15.75
N SER A 152 -4.77 0.92 -16.41
CA SER A 152 -4.45 0.99 -17.85
C SER A 152 -4.90 -0.30 -18.52
N ILE A 153 -5.70 -0.18 -19.58
CA ILE A 153 -6.14 -1.32 -20.38
C ILE A 153 -4.92 -2.04 -21.01
N ASP A 154 -3.92 -1.26 -21.44
CA ASP A 154 -2.69 -1.79 -22.05
C ASP A 154 -1.89 -2.64 -21.06
N PHE A 155 -1.88 -2.24 -19.78
CA PHE A 155 -1.26 -3.04 -18.72
C PHE A 155 -1.95 -4.38 -18.54
N GLU A 156 -3.28 -4.40 -18.51
CA GLU A 156 -4.05 -5.63 -18.39
C GLU A 156 -3.88 -6.54 -19.60
N ILE A 157 -3.94 -5.99 -20.82
CA ILE A 157 -3.72 -6.75 -22.06
C ILE A 157 -2.31 -7.34 -22.07
N MET A 158 -1.30 -6.54 -21.73
CA MET A 158 0.08 -6.98 -21.61
C MET A 158 0.19 -8.15 -20.63
N LEU A 159 -0.34 -7.98 -19.41
CA LEU A 159 -0.32 -9.02 -18.38
C LEU A 159 -1.03 -10.31 -18.82
N MET A 160 -2.17 -10.20 -19.51
CA MET A 160 -2.96 -11.35 -19.93
C MET A 160 -2.37 -12.08 -21.12
N SER A 161 -1.86 -11.37 -22.13
CA SER A 161 -1.15 -12.00 -23.25
C SER A 161 -0.03 -12.92 -22.76
N PHE A 162 0.65 -12.52 -21.69
CA PHE A 162 1.68 -13.31 -21.04
C PHE A 162 1.19 -14.53 -20.27
N ILE A 163 0.11 -14.36 -19.50
CA ILE A 163 -0.49 -15.47 -18.77
C ILE A 163 -1.01 -16.49 -19.77
N ASP A 164 -1.67 -16.04 -20.83
CA ASP A 164 -2.28 -16.89 -21.85
C ASP A 164 -1.20 -17.67 -22.63
N GLU A 165 -0.14 -17.03 -23.14
CA GLU A 165 0.97 -17.74 -23.82
C GLU A 165 1.57 -18.87 -22.97
N ARG A 166 1.60 -18.72 -21.65
CA ARG A 166 2.19 -19.71 -20.73
C ARG A 166 1.19 -20.71 -20.20
N THR A 167 -0.06 -20.31 -20.06
CA THR A 167 -1.14 -21.24 -19.71
C THR A 167 -1.38 -22.18 -20.90
N VAL A 168 -1.29 -21.70 -22.15
CA VAL A 168 -1.25 -22.51 -23.40
C VAL A 168 -0.21 -23.63 -23.33
N LYS A 169 0.97 -23.40 -22.75
CA LYS A 169 1.96 -24.47 -22.55
C LYS A 169 1.58 -25.49 -21.48
N LYS A 170 0.80 -25.10 -20.46
CA LYS A 170 0.33 -25.98 -19.37
C LYS A 170 -0.95 -26.76 -19.73
N TYR A 171 -1.78 -26.26 -20.65
CA TYR A 171 -2.94 -26.98 -21.20
C TYR A 171 -2.55 -28.25 -21.99
N LEU A 172 -1.26 -28.55 -22.17
CA LEU A 172 -0.83 -29.82 -22.77
C LEU A 172 -1.20 -31.04 -21.91
N ILE A 173 -1.52 -30.84 -20.62
CA ILE A 173 -1.99 -31.89 -19.70
C ILE A 173 -3.45 -31.60 -19.35
N GLU A 174 -4.34 -32.30 -20.04
CA GLU A 174 -5.77 -32.33 -19.79
C GLU A 174 -6.08 -33.21 -18.57
N ASP A 175 -7.03 -32.80 -17.72
CA ASP A 175 -7.51 -33.65 -16.63
C ASP A 175 -8.62 -34.59 -17.12
N PRO A 176 -8.43 -35.92 -17.13
CA PRO A 176 -9.44 -36.87 -17.58
C PRO A 176 -10.79 -36.79 -16.85
N PHE A 177 -10.86 -36.16 -15.68
CA PHE A 177 -12.07 -36.03 -14.88
C PHE A 177 -12.83 -34.72 -15.12
N ALA A 178 -12.24 -33.75 -15.80
CA ALA A 178 -12.82 -32.43 -16.01
C ALA A 178 -13.39 -32.28 -17.43
N PHE A 179 -14.48 -32.98 -17.75
CA PHE A 179 -15.11 -32.91 -19.08
C PHE A 179 -15.54 -31.47 -19.43
N ASN A 180 -15.04 -30.94 -20.55
CA ASN A 180 -15.31 -29.59 -21.05
C ASN A 180 -16.32 -29.59 -22.20
N GLY A 181 -16.32 -30.64 -23.03
CA GLY A 181 -17.23 -30.76 -24.16
C GLY A 181 -16.76 -31.76 -25.20
N THR A 182 -17.28 -31.63 -26.40
CA THR A 182 -16.88 -32.44 -27.56
C THR A 182 -16.51 -31.55 -28.72
N ARG A 183 -15.43 -31.87 -29.43
CA ARG A 183 -15.00 -31.19 -30.66
C ARG A 183 -14.78 -32.19 -31.79
N GLU A 184 -14.68 -31.71 -33.03
CA GLU A 184 -14.31 -32.54 -34.17
C GLU A 184 -12.92 -33.17 -34.00
N TYR A 185 -12.79 -34.42 -34.46
CA TYR A 185 -11.56 -35.19 -34.47
C TYR A 185 -10.54 -34.59 -35.43
N LEU A 186 -9.33 -34.30 -34.94
CA LEU A 186 -8.19 -33.93 -35.77
C LEU A 186 -7.29 -35.15 -36.00
N PRO A 187 -6.60 -35.27 -37.15
CA PRO A 187 -5.66 -36.37 -37.40
C PRO A 187 -4.53 -36.51 -36.38
N THR A 188 -4.25 -35.47 -35.60
CA THR A 188 -3.27 -35.46 -34.51
C THR A 188 -3.78 -36.09 -33.21
N ASP A 189 -5.09 -36.33 -33.10
CA ASP A 189 -5.72 -36.86 -31.90
C ASP A 189 -5.54 -38.37 -31.79
N ARG A 190 -5.58 -38.88 -30.55
CA ARG A 190 -5.52 -40.31 -30.28
C ARG A 190 -6.90 -40.92 -30.50
N MET A 191 -6.98 -42.05 -31.20
CA MET A 191 -8.24 -42.77 -31.42
C MET A 191 -8.95 -43.17 -30.12
N SER A 192 -8.21 -43.32 -29.02
CA SER A 192 -8.78 -43.61 -27.69
C SER A 192 -9.61 -42.47 -27.09
N ALA A 193 -9.47 -41.25 -27.61
CA ALA A 193 -10.17 -40.06 -27.12
C ALA A 193 -11.53 -39.82 -27.81
N VAL A 194 -11.88 -40.65 -28.80
CA VAL A 194 -13.14 -40.56 -29.56
C VAL A 194 -14.34 -40.82 -28.65
N ASN A 195 -15.32 -39.92 -28.69
CA ASN A 195 -16.61 -40.10 -28.06
C ASN A 195 -17.61 -40.69 -29.06
N TRP A 196 -17.73 -42.02 -29.05
CA TRP A 196 -18.64 -42.75 -29.94
C TRP A 196 -20.10 -42.32 -29.80
N GLY A 197 -20.53 -41.90 -28.61
CA GLY A 197 -21.89 -41.41 -28.38
C GLY A 197 -22.16 -40.09 -29.09
N ALA A 198 -21.20 -39.16 -29.08
CA ALA A 198 -21.30 -37.90 -29.81
C ALA A 198 -21.17 -38.11 -31.32
N THR A 199 -20.24 -38.96 -31.76
CA THR A 199 -20.05 -39.32 -33.18
C THR A 199 -21.29 -39.92 -33.81
N SER A 200 -21.99 -40.82 -33.10
CA SER A 200 -23.23 -41.42 -33.60
C SER A 200 -24.38 -40.45 -33.84
N ARG A 201 -24.29 -39.21 -33.30
CA ARG A 201 -25.33 -38.18 -33.42
C ARG A 201 -25.01 -37.09 -34.43
N CYS A 202 -23.71 -36.86 -34.68
CA CYS A 202 -23.24 -35.78 -35.55
C CYS A 202 -22.76 -36.28 -36.92
N ASP A 203 -22.79 -37.60 -37.18
CA ASP A 203 -22.24 -38.28 -38.38
C ASP A 203 -20.75 -38.00 -38.69
N GLU A 204 -20.05 -37.32 -37.78
CA GLU A 204 -18.63 -37.00 -37.85
C GLU A 204 -17.88 -37.48 -36.59
N LEU A 205 -16.59 -37.79 -36.73
CA LEU A 205 -15.77 -38.23 -35.59
C LEU A 205 -15.60 -37.09 -34.59
N MET A 206 -15.97 -37.34 -33.34
CA MET A 206 -15.97 -36.38 -32.24
C MET A 206 -15.06 -36.87 -31.13
N VAL A 207 -14.33 -35.96 -30.51
CA VAL A 207 -13.39 -36.22 -29.42
C VAL A 207 -13.85 -35.50 -28.16
N ASN A 208 -13.74 -36.16 -27.01
CA ASN A 208 -13.95 -35.49 -25.73
C ASN A 208 -12.83 -34.49 -25.47
N THR A 209 -13.18 -33.24 -25.21
CA THR A 209 -12.26 -32.25 -24.68
C THR A 209 -12.40 -32.19 -23.17
N TYR A 210 -11.28 -32.16 -22.48
CA TYR A 210 -11.24 -32.00 -21.04
C TYR A 210 -10.56 -30.67 -20.69
N CYS A 211 -11.01 -30.04 -19.61
CA CYS A 211 -10.34 -28.92 -19.01
C CYS A 211 -9.01 -29.38 -18.41
N SER A 212 -8.01 -28.51 -18.40
CA SER A 212 -6.84 -28.72 -17.54
C SER A 212 -7.20 -28.28 -16.13
N SER A 213 -7.10 -29.18 -15.16
CA SER A 213 -7.34 -28.88 -13.73
C SER A 213 -6.13 -28.27 -13.02
N VAL A 214 -5.12 -27.81 -13.77
CA VAL A 214 -3.97 -27.12 -13.18
C VAL A 214 -4.42 -25.74 -12.73
N HIS A 215 -4.64 -25.58 -11.42
CA HIS A 215 -4.73 -24.25 -10.81
C HIS A 215 -3.48 -23.45 -11.18
N SER A 216 -3.67 -22.39 -11.95
CA SER A 216 -2.60 -21.50 -12.40
C SER A 216 -2.20 -20.62 -11.22
N GLU A 217 -1.21 -21.10 -10.48
CA GLU A 217 -0.60 -20.39 -9.38
C GLU A 217 0.46 -19.43 -9.93
N ILE A 218 0.34 -18.15 -9.55
CA ILE A 218 1.26 -17.11 -9.99
C ILE A 218 1.96 -16.51 -8.77
N SER A 219 3.29 -16.57 -8.79
CA SER A 219 4.13 -15.93 -7.76
C SER A 219 4.63 -14.59 -8.26
N ILE A 220 4.34 -13.51 -7.54
CA ILE A 220 4.90 -12.19 -7.80
C ILE A 220 6.12 -12.01 -6.88
N LEU A 221 7.30 -11.76 -7.47
CA LEU A 221 8.51 -11.43 -6.73
C LEU A 221 8.85 -9.96 -6.97
N VAL A 222 8.98 -9.19 -5.91
CA VAL A 222 9.30 -7.76 -5.96
C VAL A 222 10.71 -7.55 -5.44
N ASN A 223 11.58 -6.96 -6.26
CA ASN A 223 12.91 -6.54 -5.83
C ASN A 223 12.90 -5.05 -5.46
N VAL A 224 13.27 -4.77 -4.22
CA VAL A 224 13.37 -3.43 -3.60
C VAL A 224 14.84 -2.97 -3.52
N GLU A 225 15.80 -3.77 -3.99
CA GLU A 225 17.20 -3.38 -4.01
C GLU A 225 17.46 -2.16 -4.89
N PRO A 226 18.25 -1.20 -4.42
CA PRO A 226 18.70 -0.09 -5.25
C PRO A 226 19.73 -0.57 -6.28
N TYR A 227 19.61 -0.07 -7.50
CA TYR A 227 20.54 -0.34 -8.60
C TYR A 227 21.76 0.60 -8.62
N THR A 228 21.56 1.84 -8.16
CA THR A 228 22.56 2.92 -8.12
C THR A 228 22.55 3.60 -6.76
N ASN A 229 23.69 4.22 -6.39
CA ASN A 229 23.82 5.00 -5.14
C ASN A 229 22.80 6.15 -5.07
N ASP A 230 22.46 6.74 -6.22
CA ASP A 230 21.25 7.54 -6.38
C ASP A 230 20.06 6.59 -6.35
N ARG A 231 19.56 6.33 -5.13
CA ARG A 231 18.32 5.61 -4.87
C ARG A 231 17.20 6.32 -5.63
N ARG A 232 16.90 5.84 -6.84
CA ARG A 232 15.66 6.20 -7.52
C ARG A 232 14.52 5.45 -6.85
N GLU A 233 14.16 5.95 -5.67
CA GLU A 233 13.00 5.50 -4.90
C GLU A 233 11.77 5.43 -5.81
N ASP A 234 11.64 6.34 -6.78
CA ASP A 234 10.55 6.38 -7.75
C ASP A 234 10.40 5.08 -8.57
N CYS A 235 11.52 4.48 -9.01
CA CYS A 235 11.47 3.20 -9.77
C CYS A 235 10.97 2.05 -8.88
N ILE A 236 11.40 2.03 -7.62
CA ILE A 236 11.03 1.01 -6.64
C ILE A 236 9.57 1.21 -6.21
N GLU A 237 9.14 2.44 -5.97
CA GLU A 237 7.75 2.81 -5.73
C GLU A 237 6.85 2.38 -6.90
N LYS A 238 7.35 2.54 -8.13
CA LYS A 238 6.66 2.05 -9.32
C LYS A 238 6.63 0.52 -9.38
N ALA A 239 7.71 -0.16 -9.03
CA ALA A 239 7.75 -1.62 -8.92
C ALA A 239 6.66 -2.14 -7.96
N ILE A 240 6.54 -1.53 -6.78
CA ILE A 240 5.52 -1.89 -5.78
C ILE A 240 4.10 -1.58 -6.31
N SER A 241 3.92 -0.46 -7.01
CA SER A 241 2.65 -0.10 -7.65
C SER A 241 2.25 -1.10 -8.76
N ILE A 242 3.21 -1.54 -9.58
CA ILE A 242 3.00 -2.59 -10.58
C ILE A 242 2.64 -3.90 -9.88
N ALA A 243 3.38 -4.30 -8.84
CA ALA A 243 3.13 -5.53 -8.11
C ALA A 243 1.71 -5.59 -7.52
N TYR A 244 1.28 -4.49 -6.88
CA TYR A 244 -0.07 -4.38 -6.35
C TYR A 244 -1.13 -4.43 -7.46
N SER A 245 -0.89 -3.75 -8.58
CA SER A 245 -1.82 -3.74 -9.73
C SER A 245 -1.93 -5.12 -10.39
N THR A 246 -0.80 -5.80 -10.59
CA THR A 246 -0.76 -7.20 -11.07
C THR A 246 -1.53 -8.11 -10.13
N ALA A 247 -1.28 -8.02 -8.82
CA ALA A 247 -1.97 -8.83 -7.83
C ALA A 247 -3.48 -8.60 -7.86
N LEU A 248 -3.94 -7.36 -7.97
CA LEU A 248 -5.36 -7.02 -8.07
C LEU A 248 -6.00 -7.66 -9.30
N VAL A 249 -5.40 -7.47 -10.48
CA VAL A 249 -5.93 -8.00 -11.75
C VAL A 249 -5.99 -9.52 -11.73
N LEU A 250 -4.94 -10.19 -11.25
CA LEU A 250 -4.89 -11.64 -11.13
C LEU A 250 -5.95 -12.17 -10.16
N THR A 251 -6.06 -11.52 -9.00
CA THR A 251 -7.01 -11.94 -7.95
C THR A 251 -8.46 -11.74 -8.39
N GLN A 252 -8.77 -10.69 -9.15
CA GLN A 252 -10.08 -10.45 -9.76
C GLN A 252 -10.46 -11.51 -10.78
N ARG A 253 -9.48 -12.11 -11.46
CA ARG A 253 -9.67 -13.21 -12.41
C ARG A 253 -9.56 -14.59 -11.77
N HIS A 254 -9.61 -14.67 -10.44
CA HIS A 254 -9.59 -15.91 -9.65
C HIS A 254 -8.28 -16.73 -9.72
N PHE A 255 -7.18 -16.15 -10.18
CA PHE A 255 -5.86 -16.78 -10.04
C PHE A 255 -5.43 -16.79 -8.56
N GLU A 256 -4.72 -17.84 -8.15
CA GLU A 256 -4.07 -17.88 -6.85
C GLU A 256 -2.74 -17.14 -6.91
N VAL A 257 -2.63 -16.07 -6.12
CA VAL A 257 -1.47 -15.18 -6.14
C VAL A 257 -0.68 -15.32 -4.85
N ALA A 258 0.62 -15.59 -4.96
CA ALA A 258 1.57 -15.42 -3.88
C ALA A 258 2.43 -14.18 -4.13
N VAL A 259 2.83 -13.45 -3.08
CA VAL A 259 3.69 -12.27 -3.21
C VAL A 259 4.88 -12.40 -2.27
N TYR A 260 6.07 -12.24 -2.82
CA TYR A 260 7.33 -12.27 -2.12
C TYR A 260 8.08 -10.97 -2.38
N CYS A 261 8.61 -10.36 -1.32
CA CYS A 261 9.38 -9.13 -1.43
C CYS A 261 10.60 -9.21 -0.52
N ASN A 262 11.76 -8.76 -1.00
CA ASN A 262 13.01 -8.74 -0.23
C ASN A 262 13.08 -7.56 0.76
N SER A 263 11.93 -7.03 1.17
CA SER A 263 11.82 -6.00 2.21
C SER A 263 11.09 -6.57 3.43
N ARG A 264 11.19 -5.84 4.54
CA ARG A 264 10.59 -6.21 5.82
C ARG A 264 9.39 -5.32 6.10
N ASP A 265 8.37 -5.92 6.71
CA ASP A 265 7.20 -5.17 7.19
C ASP A 265 7.62 -4.30 8.38
N VAL A 266 7.27 -3.01 8.35
CA VAL A 266 7.60 -2.05 9.42
C VAL A 266 7.07 -2.47 10.79
N LEU A 267 5.93 -3.18 10.84
CA LEU A 267 5.30 -3.56 12.10
C LEU A 267 5.80 -4.89 12.65
N THR A 268 5.97 -5.90 11.80
CA THR A 268 6.36 -7.25 12.24
C THR A 268 7.86 -7.49 12.17
N GLU A 269 8.61 -6.61 11.48
CA GLU A 269 10.05 -6.72 11.20
C GLU A 269 10.46 -8.01 10.47
N SER A 270 9.48 -8.77 9.98
CA SER A 270 9.67 -10.02 9.26
C SER A 270 9.68 -9.79 7.76
N ASP A 271 10.30 -10.70 7.03
CA ASP A 271 10.27 -10.72 5.57
C ASP A 271 8.83 -10.80 5.05
N ILE A 272 8.55 -10.08 3.97
CA ILE A 272 7.22 -10.06 3.36
C ILE A 272 7.05 -11.31 2.49
N ARG A 273 6.37 -12.32 3.05
CA ARG A 273 6.01 -13.56 2.38
C ARG A 273 4.50 -13.78 2.52
N ILE A 274 3.78 -13.54 1.43
CA ILE A 274 2.34 -13.70 1.38
C ILE A 274 2.04 -15.00 0.64
N ASN A 275 1.52 -15.98 1.38
CA ASN A 275 1.08 -17.25 0.83
C ASN A 275 -0.02 -17.07 -0.20
N ARG A 276 -0.27 -18.13 -0.96
CA ARG A 276 -1.29 -18.17 -2.00
C ARG A 276 -2.67 -17.87 -1.44
N GLY A 277 -3.43 -17.16 -2.26
CA GLY A 277 -4.83 -16.89 -2.00
C GLY A 277 -5.46 -16.22 -3.21
N SER A 278 -6.77 -16.13 -3.18
CA SER A 278 -7.58 -15.45 -4.17
C SER A 278 -8.70 -14.66 -3.49
N GLY A 279 -9.41 -13.85 -4.26
CA GLY A 279 -10.51 -13.01 -3.76
C GLY A 279 -10.10 -11.68 -3.09
N PRO A 280 -11.09 -10.82 -2.80
CA PRO A 280 -10.85 -9.43 -2.43
C PRO A 280 -10.09 -9.24 -1.12
N LYS A 281 -10.35 -10.08 -0.11
CA LYS A 281 -9.63 -10.04 1.18
C LYS A 281 -8.14 -10.35 1.03
N HIS A 282 -7.80 -11.21 0.07
CA HIS A 282 -6.41 -11.54 -0.22
C HIS A 282 -5.70 -10.36 -0.88
N ALA A 283 -6.35 -9.72 -1.85
CA ALA A 283 -5.83 -8.50 -2.46
C ALA A 283 -5.61 -7.36 -1.43
N GLU A 284 -6.55 -7.22 -0.49
CA GLU A 284 -6.43 -6.26 0.62
C GLU A 284 -5.22 -6.58 1.52
N LYS A 285 -5.03 -7.87 1.89
CA LYS A 285 -3.86 -8.34 2.62
C LYS A 285 -2.55 -8.02 1.90
N ILE A 286 -2.51 -8.22 0.57
CA ILE A 286 -1.36 -7.83 -0.26
C ILE A 286 -1.13 -6.31 -0.18
N GLY A 287 -2.19 -5.52 -0.30
CA GLY A 287 -2.15 -4.06 -0.15
C GLY A 287 -1.55 -3.62 1.18
N TYR A 288 -1.95 -4.24 2.30
CA TYR A 288 -1.41 -3.94 3.63
C TYR A 288 0.11 -4.15 3.71
N HIS A 289 0.59 -5.33 3.31
CA HIS A 289 2.02 -5.63 3.40
C HIS A 289 2.85 -4.77 2.44
N LEU A 290 2.37 -4.51 1.23
CA LEU A 290 3.07 -3.62 0.29
C LEU A 290 3.05 -2.15 0.74
N ALA A 291 2.00 -1.70 1.43
CA ALA A 291 1.94 -0.37 2.02
C ALA A 291 2.92 -0.20 3.20
N ARG A 292 3.20 -1.28 3.93
CA ARG A 292 4.12 -1.28 5.09
C ARG A 292 5.60 -1.43 4.72
N ILE A 293 5.94 -1.47 3.43
CA ILE A 293 7.34 -1.43 2.98
C ILE A 293 7.89 -0.02 3.18
N ASP A 294 8.93 0.10 4.00
CA ASP A 294 9.68 1.34 4.21
C ASP A 294 11.02 1.27 3.48
N LEU A 295 11.19 2.13 2.46
CA LEU A 295 12.40 2.19 1.63
C LEU A 295 13.59 2.82 2.35
N SER A 296 13.36 3.53 3.45
CA SER A 296 14.44 4.09 4.25
C SER A 296 15.20 3.01 5.03
N ARG A 297 14.52 1.90 5.34
CA ARG A 297 15.13 0.71 5.96
C ARG A 297 15.88 -0.10 4.92
N GLY A 298 16.98 -0.74 5.33
CA GLY A 298 17.72 -1.65 4.46
C GLY A 298 16.84 -2.79 3.95
N CYS A 299 17.10 -3.26 2.73
CA CYS A 299 16.47 -4.45 2.15
C CYS A 299 17.32 -5.70 2.41
N GLY A 300 16.66 -6.86 2.37
CA GLY A 300 17.33 -8.15 2.30
C GLY A 300 17.83 -8.43 0.87
N ASP A 301 18.67 -9.45 0.76
CA ASP A 301 19.23 -9.92 -0.51
C ASP A 301 18.17 -10.63 -1.35
N PHE A 302 17.92 -10.12 -2.55
CA PHE A 302 16.95 -10.66 -3.49
C PHE A 302 17.37 -12.03 -4.03
N ASP A 303 18.67 -12.30 -4.15
CA ASP A 303 19.18 -13.57 -4.67
C ASP A 303 18.80 -14.73 -3.73
N ASN A 304 18.87 -14.49 -2.41
CA ASN A 304 18.43 -15.44 -1.39
C ASN A 304 16.91 -15.68 -1.46
N LEU A 305 16.11 -14.62 -1.66
CA LEU A 305 14.67 -14.76 -1.84
C LEU A 305 14.33 -15.59 -3.08
N LEU A 306 15.01 -15.33 -4.20
CA LEU A 306 14.83 -16.06 -5.45
C LEU A 306 15.22 -17.54 -5.27
N GLU A 307 16.29 -17.81 -4.53
CA GLU A 307 16.70 -19.18 -4.21
C GLU A 307 15.66 -19.91 -3.36
N ASP A 308 15.14 -19.30 -2.30
CA ASP A 308 14.13 -19.89 -1.43
C ASP A 308 12.84 -20.25 -2.21
N VAL A 309 12.37 -19.33 -3.06
CA VAL A 309 11.15 -19.53 -3.86
C VAL A 309 11.34 -20.62 -4.90
N THR A 310 12.52 -20.70 -5.53
CA THR A 310 12.79 -21.71 -6.57
C THR A 310 13.14 -23.09 -6.00
N ARG A 311 13.79 -23.18 -4.83
CA ARG A 311 14.07 -24.46 -4.15
C ARG A 311 12.79 -25.15 -3.70
N SER A 312 11.86 -24.36 -3.16
CA SER A 312 10.61 -24.91 -2.62
C SER A 312 9.66 -25.42 -3.70
N ARG A 313 9.81 -25.03 -4.97
CA ARG A 313 8.76 -25.20 -5.98
C ARG A 313 9.33 -25.27 -7.41
N ARG A 314 9.07 -26.38 -8.13
CA ARG A 314 9.57 -26.60 -9.52
C ARG A 314 8.63 -26.11 -10.63
N ASP A 315 7.32 -25.98 -10.40
CA ASP A 315 6.33 -25.69 -11.46
C ASP A 315 5.70 -24.28 -11.40
N LEU A 316 6.41 -23.32 -10.81
CA LEU A 316 5.90 -21.95 -10.63
C LEU A 316 5.99 -21.13 -11.92
N SER A 317 4.87 -20.52 -12.30
CA SER A 317 4.87 -19.38 -13.19
C SER A 317 5.07 -18.11 -12.35
N ALA A 318 6.14 -17.37 -12.58
CA ALA A 318 6.51 -16.22 -11.77
C ALA A 318 6.50 -14.90 -12.55
N ILE A 319 6.15 -13.82 -11.87
CA ILE A 319 6.29 -12.45 -12.36
C ILE A 319 7.31 -11.76 -11.45
N ILE A 320 8.48 -11.47 -12.00
CA ILE A 320 9.54 -10.77 -11.30
C ILE A 320 9.44 -9.29 -11.65
N ILE A 321 9.37 -8.43 -10.65
CA ILE A 321 9.31 -6.98 -10.83
C ILE A 321 10.53 -6.40 -10.14
N SER A 322 11.49 -5.91 -10.92
CA SER A 322 12.76 -5.40 -10.41
C SER A 322 13.21 -4.21 -11.24
N ALA A 323 13.47 -3.09 -10.57
CA ALA A 323 14.17 -1.94 -11.17
C ALA A 323 15.69 -2.18 -11.26
N ASN A 324 16.21 -3.10 -10.44
CA ASN A 324 17.61 -3.50 -10.46
C ASN A 324 17.89 -4.36 -11.69
N THR A 325 18.82 -3.92 -12.54
CA THR A 325 19.26 -4.61 -13.75
C THR A 325 20.74 -5.01 -13.70
N VAL A 326 21.36 -5.18 -12.53
CA VAL A 326 22.78 -5.54 -12.42
C VAL A 326 23.04 -6.89 -13.09
N ASN A 327 24.21 -7.02 -13.74
CA ASN A 327 24.64 -8.24 -14.43
C ASN A 327 24.62 -9.50 -13.54
N SER A 328 24.85 -9.37 -12.22
CA SER A 328 24.75 -10.49 -11.26
C SER A 328 23.35 -11.08 -11.26
N LEU A 329 22.33 -10.24 -11.04
CA LEU A 329 20.92 -10.62 -11.05
C LEU A 329 20.54 -11.23 -12.40
N GLN A 330 20.94 -10.60 -13.51
CA GLN A 330 20.64 -11.13 -14.85
C GLN A 330 21.22 -12.54 -15.07
N ARG A 331 22.47 -12.79 -14.67
CA ARG A 331 23.07 -14.13 -14.76
C ARG A 331 22.33 -15.15 -13.90
N GLN A 332 21.86 -14.76 -12.71
CA GLN A 332 21.06 -15.64 -11.88
C GLN A 332 19.71 -15.99 -12.52
N LEU A 333 19.00 -14.99 -13.05
CA LEU A 333 17.74 -15.20 -13.77
C LEU A 333 17.91 -16.16 -14.96
N ILE A 334 18.98 -16.00 -15.74
CA ILE A 334 19.31 -16.92 -16.85
C ILE A 334 19.54 -18.34 -16.33
N ARG A 335 20.35 -18.51 -15.27
CA ARG A 335 20.63 -19.82 -14.69
C ARG A 335 19.36 -20.50 -14.19
N ARG A 336 18.43 -19.74 -13.57
CA ARG A 336 17.15 -20.28 -13.12
C ARG A 336 16.25 -20.66 -14.30
N HIS A 337 16.22 -19.84 -15.35
CA HIS A 337 15.46 -20.15 -16.57
C HIS A 337 15.93 -21.45 -17.21
N GLN A 338 17.25 -21.65 -17.32
CA GLN A 338 17.84 -22.89 -17.85
C GLN A 338 17.50 -24.12 -17.00
N ASN A 339 17.24 -23.93 -15.71
CA ASN A 339 16.81 -24.99 -14.78
C ASN A 339 15.29 -25.22 -14.78
N GLY A 340 14.55 -24.64 -15.73
CA GLY A 340 13.10 -24.83 -15.90
C GLY A 340 12.22 -23.83 -15.13
N PHE A 341 12.79 -22.74 -14.59
CA PHE A 341 12.00 -21.71 -13.93
C PHE A 341 11.38 -20.74 -14.95
N ASP A 342 10.05 -20.79 -15.06
CA ASP A 342 9.29 -19.94 -15.97
C ASP A 342 8.91 -18.61 -15.31
N PHE A 343 9.61 -17.54 -15.67
CA PHE A 343 9.29 -16.19 -15.20
C PHE A 343 9.18 -15.14 -16.31
N ILE A 344 8.47 -14.05 -16.03
CA ILE A 344 8.53 -12.81 -16.81
C ILE A 344 9.14 -11.75 -15.94
N TRP A 345 10.03 -10.95 -16.51
CA TRP A 345 10.69 -9.88 -15.80
C TRP A 345 10.16 -8.52 -16.27
N ILE A 346 9.45 -7.84 -15.37
CA ILE A 346 8.96 -6.48 -15.58
C ILE A 346 9.96 -5.50 -14.98
N VAL A 347 10.50 -4.62 -15.82
CA VAL A 347 11.44 -3.59 -15.42
C VAL A 347 10.75 -2.23 -15.52
N PRO A 348 10.43 -1.57 -14.38
CA PRO A 348 9.92 -0.21 -14.41
C PRO A 348 11.03 0.76 -14.82
N LEU A 349 10.74 1.61 -15.80
CA LEU A 349 11.65 2.64 -16.29
C LEU A 349 10.95 3.99 -16.34
N ASN A 350 11.65 5.04 -15.92
CA ASN A 350 11.22 6.40 -16.21
C ASN A 350 11.43 6.66 -17.71
N ILE A 351 10.54 7.44 -18.34
CA ILE A 351 10.61 7.74 -19.77
C ILE A 351 11.91 8.49 -20.14
N TYR A 352 12.46 9.23 -19.19
CA TYR A 352 13.69 10.02 -19.37
C TYR A 352 14.97 9.21 -19.17
N ASP A 353 14.85 7.98 -18.69
CA ASP A 353 16.02 7.17 -18.37
C ASP A 353 16.49 6.38 -19.59
N PRO A 354 17.81 6.24 -19.78
CA PRO A 354 18.34 5.36 -20.82
C PRO A 354 17.93 3.92 -20.53
N GLU A 355 17.66 3.17 -21.59
CA GLU A 355 17.33 1.76 -21.44
C GLU A 355 18.53 0.98 -20.84
N PRO A 356 18.30 0.15 -19.82
CA PRO A 356 19.36 -0.64 -19.23
C PRO A 356 19.82 -1.73 -20.22
N VAL A 357 21.10 -2.06 -20.15
CA VAL A 357 21.67 -3.14 -20.96
C VAL A 357 21.20 -4.49 -20.41
N ILE A 358 20.39 -5.20 -21.18
CA ILE A 358 19.89 -6.55 -20.87
C ILE A 358 20.61 -7.58 -21.72
N LEU A 359 21.08 -8.66 -21.09
CA LEU A 359 21.69 -9.81 -21.75
C LEU A 359 20.71 -10.46 -22.75
N ASP A 360 21.23 -10.88 -23.90
CA ASP A 360 20.40 -11.35 -25.03
C ASP A 360 19.44 -12.50 -24.65
N ALA A 361 19.88 -13.41 -23.78
CA ALA A 361 19.07 -14.52 -23.30
C ALA A 361 17.82 -14.08 -22.51
N LEU A 362 17.81 -12.88 -21.92
CA LEU A 362 16.69 -12.36 -21.13
C LEU A 362 15.77 -11.43 -21.91
N LYS A 363 16.19 -10.91 -23.06
CA LYS A 363 15.37 -10.00 -23.90
C LYS A 363 13.95 -10.53 -24.17
N PRO A 364 13.71 -11.80 -24.53
CA PRO A 364 12.34 -12.29 -24.77
C PRO A 364 11.49 -12.36 -23.50
N LEU A 365 12.13 -12.50 -22.33
CA LEU A 365 11.47 -12.63 -21.02
C LEU A 365 11.28 -11.27 -20.33
N THR A 366 11.91 -10.21 -20.85
CA THR A 366 11.94 -8.89 -20.23
C THR A 366 10.92 -7.96 -20.87
N LYS A 367 10.18 -7.22 -20.04
CA LYS A 367 9.22 -6.23 -20.47
C LYS A 367 9.46 -4.92 -19.75
N PHE A 368 9.72 -3.88 -20.52
CA PHE A 368 9.92 -2.54 -20.00
C PHE A 368 8.58 -1.86 -19.78
N TRP A 369 8.30 -1.50 -18.53
CA TRP A 369 7.15 -0.67 -18.20
C TRP A 369 7.59 0.80 -18.15
N ARG A 370 7.42 1.50 -19.26
CA ARG A 370 7.78 2.92 -19.38
C ARG A 370 6.64 3.79 -18.89
N HIS A 371 6.92 4.65 -17.92
CA HIS A 371 5.93 5.60 -17.44
C HIS A 371 6.59 6.85 -16.89
N ARG A 372 5.93 8.01 -17.02
CA ARG A 372 6.38 9.23 -16.35
C ARG A 372 6.12 9.07 -14.86
N PHE A 373 7.15 9.17 -14.03
CA PHE A 373 6.97 9.16 -12.59
C PHE A 373 6.53 10.56 -12.12
N ASP A 374 5.45 10.61 -11.36
CA ASP A 374 4.99 11.85 -10.73
C ASP A 374 5.86 12.06 -9.47
N GLY A 375 6.68 13.13 -9.44
CA GLY A 375 7.51 13.51 -8.28
C GLY A 375 6.73 14.00 -7.07
#